data_AF-A0A961G9Q0-F1
#
_entry.id   AF-A0A961G9Q0-F1
#
_cell.length_a   1.000
_cell.length_b   1.000
_cell.length_c   1.000
_cell.angle_alpha   90.00
_cell.angle_beta   90.00
_cell.angle_gamma   90.00
#
_symmetry.space_group_name_H-M   'P 1'
#
loop_
_entity.id
_entity.type
_entity.pdbx_description
1 polymer ?
#
loop_
_entity_poly.entity_id
_entity_poly.type
_entity_poly.pdbx_seq_one_letter_code
_entity_poly.pdbx_strand_id
1 'polypeptide(L)'
;DEVRPDVVLTFGPDGQTFHPDHIAVSRWTTHAVRMADADPDLLYAVMTPEWVEAFAELVPMDQVMMTDDPPPSVPASELALWFWCDDVLAARKVAALRCQASQVEPLVAMGGLDAYTLLTRDEFYRRATASDWSG
;
A
#
# COMPACT_ATOMS: atom_id res chain seq x y z
N ASP A 1 -15.02 23.13 -1.94
CA ASP A 1 -13.88 22.32 -1.47
C ASP A 1 -14.13 21.83 -0.06
N GLU A 2 -14.49 20.56 0.08
CA GLU A 2 -15.11 20.07 1.32
C GLU A 2 -14.09 19.48 2.31
N VAL A 3 -12.89 19.10 1.86
CA VAL A 3 -11.83 18.53 2.72
C VAL A 3 -10.49 19.23 2.44
N ARG A 4 -9.80 19.64 3.51
CA ARG A 4 -8.43 20.21 3.47
C ARG A 4 -7.51 19.30 4.28
N PRO A 5 -6.99 18.22 3.67
CA PRO A 5 -6.20 17.25 4.40
C PRO A 5 -4.84 17.84 4.80
N ASP A 6 -4.33 17.45 5.96
CA ASP A 6 -2.92 17.69 6.32
C ASP A 6 -1.98 16.66 5.67
N VAL A 7 -2.51 15.46 5.39
CA VAL A 7 -1.77 14.33 4.79
C VAL A 7 -2.62 13.65 3.72
N VAL A 8 -2.02 13.34 2.59
CA VAL A 8 -2.60 12.52 1.52
C VAL A 8 -1.81 11.22 1.40
N LEU A 9 -2.52 10.09 1.45
CA LEU A 9 -1.97 8.75 1.25
C LEU A 9 -2.42 8.23 -0.12
N THR A 10 -1.49 7.68 -0.91
CA THR A 10 -1.80 7.10 -2.22
C THR A 10 -0.79 6.01 -2.60
N PHE A 11 -0.95 5.39 -3.77
CA PHE A 11 0.02 4.43 -4.29
C PHE A 11 1.33 5.10 -4.71
N GLY A 12 2.45 4.39 -4.60
CA GLY A 12 3.72 4.82 -5.21
C GLY A 12 3.66 4.85 -6.74
N PRO A 13 4.68 5.43 -7.41
CA PRO A 13 4.75 5.50 -8.87
C PRO A 13 4.70 4.13 -9.57
N ASP A 14 5.12 3.08 -8.86
CA ASP A 14 5.05 1.66 -9.26
C ASP A 14 3.65 1.05 -9.11
N GLY A 15 2.72 1.70 -8.41
CA GLY A 15 1.36 1.19 -8.20
C GLY A 15 1.26 0.02 -7.22
N GLN A 16 2.31 -0.27 -6.43
CA GLN A 16 2.46 -1.32 -5.43
C GLN A 16 2.48 -2.76 -5.98
N THR A 17 1.63 -3.06 -6.96
CA THR A 17 1.54 -4.35 -7.65
C THR A 17 1.80 -4.24 -9.15
N PHE A 18 2.32 -3.10 -9.60
CA PHE A 18 2.41 -2.72 -11.02
C PHE A 18 1.05 -2.61 -11.74
N HIS A 19 -0.05 -2.48 -10.98
CA HIS A 19 -1.37 -2.34 -11.58
C HIS A 19 -1.52 -0.99 -12.31
N PRO A 20 -1.88 -0.97 -13.60
CA PRO A 20 -1.99 0.27 -14.38
C PRO A 20 -2.92 1.31 -13.74
N ASP A 21 -4.05 0.87 -13.18
CA ASP A 21 -4.96 1.77 -12.47
C ASP A 21 -4.34 2.40 -11.22
N HIS A 22 -3.54 1.65 -10.45
CA HIS A 22 -2.85 2.19 -9.29
C HIS A 22 -1.80 3.22 -9.70
N ILE A 23 -1.06 2.95 -10.78
CA ILE A 23 -0.08 3.89 -11.36
C ILE A 23 -0.78 5.17 -11.84
N ALA A 24 -1.94 5.05 -12.51
CA ALA A 24 -2.72 6.19 -12.96
C ALA A 24 -3.21 7.04 -11.77
N VAL A 25 -3.80 6.40 -10.75
CA VAL A 25 -4.25 7.07 -9.52
C VAL A 25 -3.09 7.73 -8.78
N SER A 26 -1.93 7.08 -8.69
CA SER A 26 -0.71 7.65 -8.11
C SER A 26 -0.34 8.96 -8.81
N ARG A 27 -0.26 8.96 -10.15
CA ARG A 27 0.07 10.14 -10.96
C ARG A 27 -0.94 11.28 -10.80
N TRP A 28 -2.24 10.97 -10.81
CA TRP A 28 -3.28 11.99 -10.66
C TRP A 28 -3.28 12.60 -9.26
N THR A 29 -3.17 11.78 -8.22
CA THR A 29 -3.14 12.26 -6.82
C THR A 29 -1.94 13.15 -6.57
N THR A 30 -0.78 12.68 -7.00
CA THR A 30 0.48 13.42 -7.07
C THR A 30 0.33 14.80 -7.71
N HIS A 31 -0.24 14.85 -8.90
CA HIS A 31 -0.40 16.11 -9.63
C HIS A 31 -1.37 17.04 -8.90
N ALA A 32 -2.48 16.51 -8.37
CA ALA A 32 -3.45 17.29 -7.62
C ALA A 32 -2.84 17.92 -6.35
N VAL A 33 -2.06 17.15 -5.59
CA VAL A 33 -1.38 17.67 -4.38
C VAL A 33 -0.40 18.79 -4.73
N ARG A 34 0.38 18.64 -5.80
CA ARG A 34 1.33 19.67 -6.24
C ARG A 34 0.67 20.96 -6.74
N MET A 35 -0.57 20.87 -7.17
CA MET A 35 -1.36 22.01 -7.64
C MET A 35 -2.23 22.61 -6.52
N ALA A 36 -2.28 21.99 -5.34
CA ALA A 36 -3.10 22.44 -4.22
C ALA A 36 -2.42 23.55 -3.43
N ASP A 37 -3.18 24.58 -3.05
CA ASP A 37 -2.68 25.69 -2.22
C ASP A 37 -2.34 25.28 -0.78
N ALA A 38 -2.89 24.16 -0.30
CA ALA A 38 -2.80 23.72 1.09
C ALA A 38 -1.52 22.92 1.44
N ASP A 39 -0.68 22.60 0.44
CA ASP A 39 0.60 21.87 0.56
C ASP A 39 0.59 20.69 1.58
N PRO A 40 -0.30 19.69 1.43
CA PRO A 40 -0.35 18.56 2.34
C PRO A 40 0.86 17.63 2.19
N ASP A 41 1.22 16.93 3.27
CA ASP A 41 2.23 15.86 3.22
C ASP A 41 1.74 14.74 2.28
N LEU A 42 2.50 14.44 1.21
CA LEU A 42 2.19 13.31 0.31
C LEU A 42 3.03 12.09 0.68
N LEU A 43 2.34 11.00 1.08
CA LEU A 43 2.98 9.74 1.39
C LEU A 43 2.52 8.63 0.45
N TYR A 44 3.47 7.84 -0.04
CA TYR A 44 3.23 6.68 -0.89
C TYR A 44 3.23 5.40 -0.08
N ALA A 45 2.16 4.61 -0.23
CA ALA A 45 2.10 3.25 0.27
C ALA A 45 3.20 2.41 -0.38
N VAL A 46 3.93 1.67 0.45
CA VAL A 46 5.07 0.84 0.05
C VAL A 46 5.03 -0.46 0.83
N MET A 47 5.96 -1.37 0.51
CA MET A 47 6.23 -2.57 1.30
C MET A 47 7.70 -2.56 1.72
N THR A 48 8.02 -3.29 2.79
CA THR A 48 9.42 -3.57 3.15
C THR A 48 9.87 -4.90 2.56
N PRO A 49 11.18 -5.11 2.32
CA PRO A 49 11.69 -6.40 1.87
C PRO A 49 11.28 -7.57 2.76
N GLU A 50 11.32 -7.37 4.08
CA GLU A 50 10.93 -8.38 5.07
C GLU A 50 9.45 -8.74 4.98
N TRP A 51 8.59 -7.76 4.69
CA TRP A 51 7.16 -8.01 4.49
C TRP A 51 6.91 -8.75 3.18
N VAL A 52 7.59 -8.35 2.09
CA VAL A 52 7.50 -9.03 0.79
C VAL A 52 7.92 -10.49 0.88
N GLU A 53 9.00 -10.79 1.61
CA GLU A 53 9.45 -12.16 1.85
C GLU A 53 8.37 -12.97 2.59
N ALA A 54 7.85 -12.46 3.70
CA ALA A 54 6.78 -13.14 4.45
C ALA A 54 5.49 -13.31 3.64
N PHE A 55 5.15 -12.34 2.78
CA PHE A 55 3.97 -12.42 1.93
C PHE A 55 4.14 -13.47 0.82
N ALA A 56 5.33 -13.54 0.20
CA ALA A 56 5.63 -14.50 -0.85
C ALA A 56 5.65 -15.96 -0.38
N GLU A 57 5.85 -16.21 0.92
CA GLU A 57 5.70 -17.55 1.52
C GLU A 57 4.24 -18.03 1.55
N LEU A 58 3.27 -17.10 1.49
CA LEU A 58 1.84 -17.38 1.70
C LEU A 58 1.02 -17.25 0.42
N VAL A 59 1.40 -16.33 -0.47
CA VAL A 59 0.67 -16.02 -1.69
C VAL A 59 1.62 -16.10 -2.89
N PRO A 60 1.28 -16.87 -3.93
CA PRO A 60 2.05 -16.85 -5.18
C PRO A 60 2.05 -15.44 -5.78
N MET A 61 3.23 -14.84 -5.93
CA MET A 61 3.36 -13.44 -6.37
C MET A 61 2.79 -13.21 -7.78
N ASP A 62 2.80 -14.22 -8.64
CA ASP A 62 2.21 -14.18 -9.98
C ASP A 62 0.69 -14.03 -9.99
N GLN A 63 0.02 -14.27 -8.85
CA GLN A 63 -1.42 -14.01 -8.69
C GLN A 63 -1.74 -12.58 -8.25
N VAL A 64 -0.73 -11.82 -7.82
CA VAL A 64 -0.90 -10.48 -7.22
C VAL A 64 -0.21 -9.40 -8.05
N MET A 65 0.97 -9.69 -8.59
CA MET A 65 1.77 -8.77 -9.39
C MET A 65 1.33 -8.77 -10.86
N MET A 66 1.37 -7.60 -11.50
CA MET A 66 0.99 -7.43 -12.91
C MET A 66 2.16 -7.55 -13.87
N THR A 67 3.38 -7.73 -13.37
CA THR A 67 4.59 -8.00 -14.14
C THR A 67 5.43 -9.08 -13.45
N ASP A 68 6.41 -9.61 -14.17
CA ASP A 68 7.41 -10.55 -13.62
C ASP A 68 8.54 -9.84 -12.85
N ASP A 69 8.46 -8.51 -12.70
CA ASP A 69 9.45 -7.76 -11.94
C ASP A 69 9.34 -8.06 -10.44
N PRO A 70 10.45 -7.98 -9.68
CA PRO A 70 10.41 -8.12 -8.24
C PRO A 70 9.42 -7.12 -7.61
N PRO A 71 8.67 -7.50 -6.56
CA PRO A 71 7.78 -6.58 -5.88
C PRO A 71 8.52 -5.32 -5.41
N PRO A 72 7.96 -4.13 -5.68
CA PRO A 72 8.60 -2.89 -5.28
C PRO A 72 8.63 -2.84 -3.75
N SER A 73 9.81 -2.60 -3.19
CA SER A 73 10.00 -2.49 -1.75
C SER A 73 11.04 -1.43 -1.41
N VAL A 74 10.92 -0.87 -0.22
CA VAL A 74 11.86 0.11 0.33
C VAL A 74 12.32 -0.32 1.71
N PRO A 75 13.60 -0.12 2.08
CA PRO A 75 14.09 -0.51 3.39
C PRO A 75 13.38 0.29 4.48
N ALA A 76 13.21 -0.31 5.66
CA ALA A 76 12.52 0.32 6.79
C ALA A 76 13.10 1.70 7.17
N SER A 77 14.39 1.92 6.92
CA SER A 77 15.08 3.21 7.14
C SER A 77 14.61 4.36 6.25
N GLU A 78 13.94 4.06 5.13
CA GLU A 78 13.38 5.06 4.20
C GLU A 78 11.89 5.33 4.45
N LEU A 79 11.28 4.62 5.41
CA LEU A 79 9.89 4.87 5.79
C LEU A 79 9.77 6.21 6.50
N ALA A 80 8.79 6.99 6.06
CA ALA A 80 8.35 8.19 6.76
C ALA A 80 7.33 7.84 7.85
N LEU A 81 6.58 6.76 7.64
CA LEU A 81 5.58 6.24 8.56
C LEU A 81 5.56 4.72 8.47
N TRP A 82 5.67 4.09 9.64
CA TRP A 82 5.29 2.69 9.83
C TRP A 82 4.23 2.68 10.92
N PHE A 83 3.00 2.34 10.53
CA PHE A 83 1.88 2.20 11.45
C PHE A 83 1.56 0.72 11.63
N TRP A 84 1.47 0.28 12.88
CA TRP A 84 1.14 -1.10 13.22
C TRP A 84 -0.24 -1.15 13.87
N CYS A 85 -1.14 -1.94 13.29
CA CYS A 85 -2.46 -2.15 13.86
C CYS A 85 -2.39 -3.12 15.05
N ASP A 86 -2.82 -2.63 16.23
CA ASP A 86 -3.08 -3.50 17.37
C ASP A 86 -4.20 -4.51 17.10
N ASP A 87 -4.43 -5.43 18.03
CA ASP A 87 -5.40 -6.51 17.84
C ASP A 87 -6.82 -6.00 17.54
N VAL A 88 -7.21 -4.86 18.13
CA VAL A 88 -8.54 -4.27 17.94
C VAL A 88 -8.65 -3.65 16.55
N LEU A 89 -7.64 -2.89 16.11
CA LEU A 89 -7.62 -2.29 14.78
C LEU A 89 -7.44 -3.33 13.68
N ALA A 90 -6.59 -4.33 13.88
CA ALA A 90 -6.39 -5.42 12.93
C ALA A 90 -7.70 -6.21 12.73
N ALA A 91 -8.42 -6.55 13.80
CA ALA A 91 -9.71 -7.22 13.69
C ALA A 91 -10.74 -6.37 12.92
N ARG A 92 -10.77 -5.05 13.16
CA ARG A 92 -11.65 -4.13 12.41
C ARG A 92 -11.27 -4.04 10.93
N LYS A 93 -9.97 -3.94 10.63
CA LYS A 93 -9.45 -3.90 9.26
C LYS A 93 -9.78 -5.18 8.51
N VAL A 94 -9.54 -6.34 9.11
CA VAL A 94 -9.88 -7.65 8.53
C VAL A 94 -11.38 -7.78 8.29
N ALA A 95 -12.22 -7.35 9.24
CA ALA A 95 -13.67 -7.36 9.04
C ALA A 95 -14.11 -6.48 7.84
N ALA A 96 -13.53 -5.28 7.71
CA ALA A 96 -13.80 -4.39 6.58
C ALA A 96 -13.31 -4.96 5.24
N LEU A 97 -12.09 -5.54 5.21
CA LEU A 97 -11.53 -6.17 4.02
C LEU A 97 -12.39 -7.36 3.56
N ARG A 98 -12.86 -8.19 4.49
CA ARG A 98 -13.72 -9.35 4.16
C ARG A 98 -15.10 -8.97 3.64
N CYS A 99 -15.55 -7.71 3.77
CA CYS A 99 -16.73 -7.23 3.04
C CYS A 99 -16.53 -7.27 1.51
N GLN A 100 -15.29 -7.28 1.02
CA GLN A 100 -14.92 -7.48 -0.39
C GLN A 100 -14.64 -8.96 -0.67
N ALA A 101 -15.59 -9.82 -0.32
CA ALA A 101 -15.40 -11.27 -0.22
C ALA A 101 -14.79 -11.93 -1.48
N SER A 102 -15.20 -11.49 -2.69
CA SER A 102 -14.68 -12.07 -3.93
C SER A 102 -13.18 -11.80 -4.17
N GLN A 103 -12.62 -10.78 -3.53
CA GLN A 103 -11.20 -10.42 -3.63
C GLN A 103 -10.39 -11.00 -2.46
N VAL A 104 -10.98 -11.01 -1.26
CA VAL A 104 -10.25 -11.33 -0.02
C VAL A 104 -10.32 -12.80 0.37
N GLU A 105 -11.47 -13.47 0.19
CA GLU A 105 -11.61 -14.87 0.62
C GLU A 105 -10.62 -15.83 -0.08
N PRO A 106 -10.26 -15.66 -1.38
CA PRO A 106 -9.21 -16.46 -1.99
C PRO A 106 -7.85 -16.31 -1.30
N LEU A 107 -7.46 -15.08 -0.91
CA LEU A 107 -6.21 -14.81 -0.18
C LEU A 107 -6.23 -15.44 1.22
N VAL A 108 -7.35 -15.32 1.92
CA VAL A 108 -7.55 -15.95 3.25
C VAL A 108 -7.51 -17.47 3.14
N ALA A 109 -8.05 -18.06 2.07
CA ALA A 109 -8.03 -19.51 1.87
C ALA A 109 -6.61 -20.04 1.62
N MET A 110 -5.71 -19.24 1.03
CA MET A 110 -4.31 -19.63 0.80
C MET A 110 -3.48 -19.60 2.09
N GLY A 111 -3.52 -18.49 2.85
CA GLY A 111 -2.67 -18.31 4.04
C GLY A 111 -3.33 -18.65 5.38
N GLY A 112 -4.66 -18.78 5.42
CA GLY A 112 -5.44 -18.82 6.65
C GLY A 112 -5.71 -17.43 7.24
N LEU A 113 -6.72 -17.34 8.10
CA LEU A 113 -7.16 -16.06 8.68
C LEU A 113 -6.10 -15.41 9.57
N ASP A 114 -5.35 -16.20 10.34
CA ASP A 114 -4.32 -15.68 11.25
C ASP A 114 -3.16 -15.06 10.47
N ALA A 115 -2.67 -15.74 9.43
CA ALA A 115 -1.60 -15.21 8.58
C ALA A 115 -2.06 -13.96 7.81
N TYR A 116 -3.27 -13.98 7.24
CA TYR A 116 -3.87 -12.81 6.61
C TYR A 116 -4.01 -11.63 7.59
N THR A 117 -4.40 -11.91 8.83
CA THR A 117 -4.49 -10.89 9.89
C THR A 117 -3.12 -10.30 10.19
N LEU A 118 -2.08 -11.13 10.32
CA LEU A 118 -0.71 -10.66 10.58
C LEU A 118 -0.18 -9.78 9.45
N LEU A 119 -0.28 -10.24 8.20
CA LEU A 119 0.20 -9.49 7.03
C LEU A 119 -0.51 -8.15 6.83
N THR A 120 -1.78 -8.06 7.23
CA THR A 120 -2.56 -6.83 7.10
C THR A 120 -2.39 -5.87 8.27
N ARG A 121 -1.56 -6.16 9.28
CA ARG A 121 -1.33 -5.22 10.41
C ARG A 121 -0.50 -4.03 10.03
N ASP A 122 0.53 -4.28 9.24
CA ASP A 122 1.52 -3.28 8.90
C ASP A 122 1.02 -2.38 7.78
N GLU A 123 1.23 -1.09 7.97
CA GLU A 123 1.00 -0.03 6.99
C GLU A 123 2.28 0.78 6.86
N PHE A 124 2.89 0.73 5.69
CA PHE A 124 4.16 1.39 5.42
C PHE A 124 3.98 2.51 4.42
N TYR A 125 4.55 3.67 4.73
CA TYR A 125 4.57 4.79 3.82
C TYR A 125 5.93 5.49 3.79
N ARG A 126 6.35 5.89 2.59
CA ARG A 126 7.48 6.80 2.38
C ARG A 126 6.98 8.17 1.92
N ARG A 127 7.76 9.22 2.17
CA ARG A 127 7.47 10.54 1.58
C ARG A 127 7.70 10.52 0.08
N ALA A 128 6.84 11.25 -0.65
CA ALA A 128 7.11 11.58 -2.04
C ALA A 128 8.34 12.49 -2.15
N THR A 129 9.16 12.27 -3.18
CA THR A 129 10.42 12.98 -3.42
C THR A 129 10.44 13.60 -4.80
N ALA A 130 11.33 14.58 -5.01
CA ALA A 130 11.52 15.24 -6.30
C ALA A 130 11.72 14.27 -7.50
N SER A 131 12.35 13.12 -7.26
CA SER A 131 12.61 12.10 -8.28
C SER A 131 11.38 11.31 -8.69
N ASP A 132 10.34 11.24 -7.85
CA ASP A 132 9.11 10.51 -8.14
C ASP A 132 8.26 11.20 -9.24
N TRP A 133 8.60 12.45 -9.59
CA TRP A 133 7.83 13.26 -10.54
C TRP A 133 8.46 13.43 -11.90
N SER A 134 9.72 12.99 -12.08
CA SER A 134 10.53 13.29 -13.28
C SER A 134 10.37 12.28 -14.42
N GLY A 135 9.37 11.39 -14.35
CA GLY A 135 9.07 10.36 -15.35
C GLY A 135 7.89 10.70 -16.25
#